data_AF-A0A661EK32-F1
#
_entry.id   AF-A0A661EK32-F1
#
_cell.length_a   1.000
_cell.length_b   1.000
_cell.length_c   1.000
_cell.angle_alpha   90.00
_cell.angle_beta   90.00
_cell.angle_gamma   90.00
#
_symmetry.space_group_name_H-M   'P 1'
#
loop_
_entity.id
_entity.type
_entity.pdbx_description
1 polymer ?
#
loop_
_entity_poly.entity_id
_entity_poly.type
_entity_poly.pdbx_seq_one_letter_code
_entity_poly.pdbx_strand_id
1 'polypeptide(L)'
;MLASHELILDTPKPDVIFQGFGNNSLNLKARYFFNDPQQRAYLVNDLHQKDYDAFAEAGIVIAFPQLDVHLDRGSSDQVTKEALLPTSA
;
A
#
# COMPACT_ATOMS: atom_id res chain seq x y z
N MET A 1 8.58 -16.34 -8.13
CA MET A 1 8.37 -15.20 -9.04
C MET A 1 9.65 -14.78 -9.74
N LEU A 2 10.65 -14.24 -9.05
CA LEU A 2 11.88 -13.74 -9.70
C LEU A 2 12.80 -14.84 -10.28
N ALA A 3 12.99 -15.97 -9.59
CA ALA A 3 13.88 -17.04 -10.06
C ALA A 3 13.26 -17.94 -11.15
N SER A 4 12.04 -17.66 -11.60
CA SER A 4 11.29 -18.53 -12.52
C SER A 4 10.89 -17.82 -13.81
N HIS A 5 11.36 -16.59 -14.03
CA HIS A 5 11.02 -15.82 -15.21
C HIS A 5 12.10 -16.01 -16.29
N GLU A 6 11.70 -16.42 -17.50
CA GLU A 6 12.60 -16.84 -18.59
C GLU A 6 13.65 -15.79 -19.00
N LEU A 7 13.31 -14.51 -18.90
CA LEU A 7 14.19 -13.39 -19.21
C LEU A 7 15.20 -13.04 -18.10
N ILE A 8 15.07 -13.60 -16.90
CA ILE A 8 15.96 -13.32 -15.76
C ILE A 8 17.13 -14.31 -15.79
N LEU A 9 18.33 -13.81 -15.58
CA LEU A 9 19.54 -14.62 -15.46
C LEU A 9 19.59 -15.33 -14.11
N ASP A 10 20.01 -16.59 -14.12
CA ASP A 10 20.30 -17.35 -12.91
C ASP A 10 21.61 -16.93 -12.23
N THR A 11 22.52 -16.31 -13.00
CA THR A 11 23.82 -15.84 -12.52
C THR A 11 24.09 -14.44 -13.07
N PRO A 12 24.15 -13.40 -12.20
CA PRO A 12 23.97 -13.45 -10.75
C PRO A 12 22.54 -13.80 -10.33
N LYS A 13 22.41 -14.59 -9.26
CA LYS A 13 21.10 -15.05 -8.76
C LYS A 13 20.25 -13.85 -8.33
N PRO A 14 18.96 -13.79 -8.71
CA PRO A 14 18.06 -12.75 -8.23
C PRO A 14 17.84 -12.87 -6.72
N ASP A 15 17.76 -11.73 -6.05
CA ASP A 15 17.54 -11.64 -4.61
C ASP A 15 16.56 -10.53 -4.23
N VAL A 16 16.01 -10.66 -3.03
CA VAL A 16 15.11 -9.67 -2.43
C VAL A 16 15.74 -9.20 -1.12
N ILE A 17 15.89 -7.88 -1.00
CA ILE A 17 16.56 -7.23 0.12
C ILE A 17 15.52 -6.43 0.90
N PHE A 18 15.42 -6.67 2.21
CA PHE A 18 14.69 -5.78 3.10
C PHE A 18 15.50 -4.50 3.31
N GLN A 19 15.01 -3.39 2.78
CA GLN A 19 15.70 -2.10 2.85
C GLN A 19 15.43 -1.37 4.17
N GLY A 20 14.35 -1.74 4.88
CA GLY A 20 13.97 -1.14 6.14
C GLY A 20 12.51 -0.69 6.17
N PHE A 21 12.21 0.11 7.18
CA PHE A 21 10.90 0.73 7.37
C PHE A 21 10.84 2.06 6.61
N GLY A 22 9.82 2.23 5.78
CA GLY A 22 9.40 3.53 5.23
C GLY A 22 8.42 4.23 6.17
N ASN A 23 7.93 5.41 5.75
CA ASN A 23 7.03 6.22 6.58
C ASN A 23 5.77 5.48 7.02
N ASN A 24 5.22 4.61 6.17
CA ASN A 24 4.03 3.78 6.44
C ASN A 24 4.10 2.43 5.69
N SER A 25 5.31 1.89 5.48
CA SER A 25 5.53 0.71 4.63
C SER A 25 6.75 -0.10 5.05
N LEU A 26 6.77 -1.40 4.71
CA LEU A 26 7.99 -2.19 4.67
C LEU A 26 8.58 -2.09 3.27
N ASN A 27 9.82 -1.62 3.15
CA ASN A 27 10.47 -1.45 1.85
C ASN A 27 11.28 -2.70 1.51
N LEU A 28 10.84 -3.41 0.46
CA LEU A 28 11.55 -4.55 -0.12
C LEU A 28 12.11 -4.14 -1.48
N LYS A 29 13.32 -4.60 -1.80
CA LYS A 29 13.96 -4.38 -3.09
C LYS A 29 14.28 -5.69 -3.76
N ALA A 30 13.60 -5.97 -4.87
CA ALA A 30 13.97 -7.03 -5.79
C ALA A 30 15.15 -6.58 -6.67
N ARG A 31 16.17 -7.41 -6.77
CA ARG A 31 17.32 -7.20 -7.67
C ARG A 31 17.52 -8.45 -8.52
N TYR A 32 17.65 -8.23 -9.82
CA TYR A 32 17.74 -9.26 -10.84
C TYR A 32 18.48 -8.71 -12.07
N PHE A 33 19.00 -9.61 -12.89
CA PHE A 33 19.73 -9.28 -14.12
C PHE A 33 19.05 -9.92 -15.33
N PHE A 34 19.10 -9.27 -16.49
CA PHE A 34 18.50 -9.74 -17.74
C PHE A 34 19.32 -9.21 -18.93
N ASN A 35 19.29 -9.93 -20.06
CA ASN A 35 20.18 -9.67 -21.20
C ASN A 35 19.56 -8.83 -22.33
N ASP A 36 18.24 -8.72 -22.40
CA ASP A 36 17.55 -7.99 -23.47
C ASP A 36 16.92 -6.68 -22.94
N PRO A 37 17.58 -5.52 -23.16
CA PRO A 37 17.04 -4.22 -22.77
C PRO A 37 15.71 -3.88 -23.43
N GLN A 38 15.42 -4.40 -24.63
CA GLN A 38 14.17 -4.11 -25.34
C GLN A 38 12.98 -4.74 -24.64
N GLN A 39 13.19 -5.89 -23.99
CA GLN A 39 12.18 -6.60 -23.21
C GLN A 39 11.99 -6.05 -21.80
N ARG A 40 12.76 -5.03 -21.39
CA ARG A 40 12.73 -4.50 -20.01
C ARG A 40 11.33 -4.11 -19.57
N ALA A 41 10.59 -3.37 -20.41
CA ALA A 41 9.26 -2.88 -20.06
C ALA A 41 8.28 -4.04 -19.85
N TYR A 42 8.34 -5.04 -20.73
CA TYR A 42 7.53 -6.25 -20.65
C TYR A 42 7.87 -7.07 -19.39
N LEU A 43 9.15 -7.33 -19.15
CA LEU A 43 9.64 -8.03 -17.98
C LEU A 43 9.18 -7.36 -16.67
N VAL A 44 9.35 -6.04 -16.55
CA VAL A 44 8.95 -5.31 -15.34
C VAL A 44 7.44 -5.39 -15.12
N ASN A 45 6.65 -5.25 -16.20
CA ASN A 45 5.19 -5.35 -16.10
C ASN A 45 4.75 -6.75 -15.64
N ASP A 46 5.27 -7.81 -16.26
CA ASP A 46 4.93 -9.19 -15.90
C ASP A 46 5.31 -9.52 -14.45
N LEU A 47 6.50 -9.08 -14.00
CA LEU A 47 6.93 -9.23 -12.62
C LEU A 47 6.01 -8.51 -11.63
N HIS A 48 5.63 -7.26 -11.92
CA HIS A 48 4.74 -6.51 -11.03
C HIS A 48 3.33 -7.11 -10.96
N GLN A 49 2.79 -7.61 -12.07
CA GLN A 49 1.49 -8.28 -12.07
C GLN A 49 1.54 -9.56 -11.23
N LYS A 50 2.58 -10.37 -11.44
CA LYS A 50 2.85 -11.55 -10.63
C LYS A 50 2.97 -11.19 -9.15
N ASP A 51 3.83 -10.25 -8.78
CA ASP A 51 4.01 -9.85 -7.38
C ASP A 51 2.70 -9.34 -6.75
N TYR A 52 1.89 -8.61 -7.51
CA TYR A 52 0.56 -8.17 -7.08
C TYR A 52 -0.37 -9.34 -6.77
N ASP A 53 -0.47 -10.31 -7.69
CA ASP A 53 -1.32 -11.49 -7.53
C ASP A 53 -0.87 -12.36 -6.34
N ALA A 54 0.43 -12.60 -6.20
CA ALA A 54 0.96 -13.36 -5.07
C ALA A 54 0.72 -12.66 -3.72
N PHE A 55 0.89 -11.34 -3.66
CA PHE A 55 0.59 -10.60 -2.45
C PHE A 55 -0.90 -10.62 -2.12
N ALA A 56 -1.77 -10.48 -3.12
CA ALA A 56 -3.22 -10.60 -2.93
C ALA A 56 -3.62 -11.99 -2.41
N GLU A 57 -3.10 -13.07 -3.02
CA GLU A 57 -3.35 -14.45 -2.58
C GLU A 57 -2.84 -14.73 -1.16
N ALA A 58 -1.70 -14.14 -0.79
CA ALA A 58 -1.13 -14.24 0.55
C ALA A 58 -1.78 -13.31 1.58
N GLY A 59 -2.74 -12.46 1.18
CA GLY A 59 -3.35 -11.45 2.07
C GLY A 59 -2.42 -10.31 2.48
N ILE A 60 -1.32 -10.12 1.73
CA ILE A 60 -0.34 -9.04 1.96
C ILE A 60 -0.85 -7.78 1.27
N VAL A 61 -1.16 -6.75 2.07
CA VAL A 61 -1.63 -5.46 1.56
C VAL A 61 -0.46 -4.60 1.12
N ILE A 62 -0.53 -4.08 -0.10
CA ILE A 62 0.42 -3.08 -0.60
C ILE A 62 0.12 -1.74 0.09
N ALA A 63 1.13 -1.20 0.79
CA ALA A 63 1.00 0.06 1.51
C ALA A 63 0.86 1.24 0.54
N PHE A 64 -0.30 1.89 0.56
CA PHE A 64 -0.51 3.21 -0.03
C PHE A 64 -0.23 4.30 1.01
N PRO A 65 0.02 5.56 0.58
CA PRO A 65 0.11 6.68 1.52
C PRO A 65 -1.13 6.72 2.42
N GLN A 66 -0.94 6.51 3.72
CA GLN A 66 -2.02 6.60 4.68
C GLN A 66 -2.25 8.06 5.07
N LEU A 67 -3.51 8.46 5.12
CA LEU A 67 -3.95 9.78 5.58
C LEU A 67 -4.81 9.59 6.82
N ASP A 68 -4.26 9.91 7.99
CA ASP A 68 -5.04 9.95 9.23
C ASP A 68 -5.85 11.25 9.30
N VAL A 69 -7.17 11.14 9.17
CA VAL A 69 -8.08 12.28 9.29
C VAL A 69 -8.66 12.31 10.70
N HIS A 70 -8.22 13.28 11.50
CA HIS A 70 -8.83 13.58 12.80
C HIS A 70 -9.93 14.63 12.61
N LEU A 71 -11.18 14.26 12.87
CA LEU A 71 -12.34 15.14 12.77
C LEU A 71 -12.69 15.70 14.14
N ASP A 72 -12.25 16.92 14.42
CA ASP A 72 -12.74 17.67 15.59
C ASP A 72 -14.09 18.30 15.24
N ARG A 73 -15.17 17.74 15.80
CA ARG A 73 -16.48 18.39 15.76
C ARG A 73 -16.42 19.62 16.67
N GLY A 74 -16.11 20.77 16.07
CA GLY A 74 -16.31 22.06 16.71
C GLY A 74 -17.70 22.11 17.33
N SER A 75 -17.74 22.35 18.64
CA SER A 75 -18.91 22.49 19.50
C SER A 75 -20.15 23.01 18.76
N SER A 76 -21.08 22.12 18.45
CA SER A 76 -22.47 22.47 18.09
C SER A 76 -23.40 21.71 19.02
N ASP A 77 -23.23 21.95 20.32
CA ASP A 77 -24.12 21.42 21.35
C ASP A 77 -24.43 22.56 22.32
N GLN A 78 -25.39 23.42 21.94
CA GLN A 78 -26.24 24.21 22.82
C GLN A 78 -27.52 24.57 22.05
N VAL A 79 -28.42 23.61 21.90
CA VAL A 79 -29.85 23.91 21.72
C VAL A 79 -30.54 23.35 22.95
N THR A 80 -30.59 24.14 24.03
CA THR A 80 -31.46 23.87 25.17
C THR A 80 -32.91 24.02 24.71
N LYS A 81 -33.56 22.89 24.44
CA LYS A 81 -35.02 22.82 24.42
C LYS A 81 -35.50 22.85 25.87
N GLU A 82 -35.89 24.01 26.36
CA GLU A 82 -36.90 24.08 27.42
C GLU A 82 -38.06 24.92 26.93
N ALA A 83 -39.12 24.21 26.58
CA ALA A 83 -40.39 24.76 26.18
C ALA A 83 -41.07 25.41 27.38
N LEU A 84 -41.55 26.62 27.12
CA LEU A 84 -42.63 27.32 27.81
C LEU A 84 -43.63 26.36 28.48
N LEU A 85 -43.75 26.42 29.81
CA LEU A 85 -44.96 25.99 30.52
C LEU A 85 -45.68 27.24 31.07
N PRO A 86 -47.01 27.35 30.90
CA PRO A 86 -47.76 28.58 31.17
C PRO A 86 -48.15 28.76 32.66
N THR A 87 -48.07 30.02 33.11
CA THR A 87 -49.00 30.79 33.97
C THR A 87 -49.39 30.36 35.41
N SER A 88 -49.25 31.36 36.31
CA SER A 88 -49.99 31.72 37.55
C SER A 88 -49.87 30.89 38.84
N ALA A 89 -49.45 31.55 39.94
CA ALA A 89 -50.33 32.25 40.88
C ALA A 89 -49.54 33.29 41.71
#